data_AF-A0A060XIV9-F1
#
_entry.id   AF-A0A060XIV9-F1
#
_cell.length_a   1.000
_cell.length_b   1.000
_cell.length_c   1.000
_cell.angle_alpha   90.00
_cell.angle_beta   90.00
_cell.angle_gamma   90.00
#
_symmetry.space_group_name_H-M   'P 1'
#
loop_
_entity.id
_entity.type
_entity.pdbx_description
1 polymer ?
#
loop_
_entity_poly.entity_id
_entity_poly.type
_entity_poly.pdbx_seq_one_letter_code
_entity_poly.pdbx_strand_id
1 'polypeptide(L)'
;MTSTLMMRMGHGERGNDYRRLSGQCKDYVVGLLDLCRSTEEVEAILSGDTDSEEKYHPPGRPSLMRLKLAIKYELKKFVAHPNCQQQLLSIWYENLPGLRQQTTAVKLLVVLGVAVGLPGLAVAYLVAPCSRVGKVMRSPFMKFVAHASSFSIFLCLLVLNAADRFAGTTLLPNMTTHLPTRLQQNQQQEEDPTMLYRMTTTPFTWMEILIISWVIGMIWAEVKEIWSQGAGEYLLEPWNFLDFGMLAIFLASFSSRFSAYNHTHSAQLYVHTHYTHLSTLDNITLPPHVHYYTLGEYTHTTPHTYTELRLESIIHLINQPTNQSINPPQLVSPGCPLTPS
;
A
#
# COMPACT_ATOMS: atom_id res chain seq x y z
N MET A 1 18.69 -13.19 15.24
CA MET A 1 19.88 -13.51 16.07
C MET A 1 19.75 -14.81 16.87
N THR A 2 18.56 -15.19 17.35
CA THR A 2 18.32 -16.44 18.12
C THR A 2 18.50 -17.73 17.30
N SER A 3 18.08 -17.76 16.03
CA SER A 3 18.20 -18.96 15.19
C SER A 3 19.64 -19.31 14.83
N THR A 4 20.51 -18.31 14.64
CA THR A 4 21.93 -18.51 14.32
C THR A 4 22.74 -19.02 15.53
N LEU A 5 22.36 -18.60 16.74
CA LEU A 5 22.99 -19.05 17.99
C LEU A 5 22.54 -20.47 18.37
N MET A 6 21.28 -20.83 18.08
CA MET A 6 20.78 -22.20 18.24
C MET A 6 21.37 -23.16 17.19
N MET A 7 21.62 -22.71 15.94
CA MET A 7 22.34 -23.50 14.94
C MET A 7 23.79 -23.78 15.35
N ARG A 8 24.49 -22.79 15.93
CA ARG A 8 25.88 -22.96 16.36
C ARG A 8 26.03 -23.86 17.59
N MET A 9 25.00 -23.95 18.44
CA MET A 9 24.93 -24.92 19.55
C MET A 9 24.39 -26.30 19.15
N GLY A 10 23.74 -26.44 17.99
CA GLY A 10 23.08 -27.66 17.55
C GLY A 10 23.98 -28.71 16.88
N HIS A 11 25.22 -28.36 16.54
CA HIS A 11 26.15 -29.25 15.82
C HIS A 11 27.07 -30.09 16.72
N GLY A 12 27.02 -29.92 18.05
CA GLY A 12 27.80 -30.71 18.99
C GLY A 12 27.01 -31.87 19.62
N GLU A 13 27.70 -32.89 20.12
CA GLU A 13 27.12 -34.08 20.80
C GLU A 13 26.09 -33.75 21.90
N ARG A 14 26.15 -32.56 22.50
CA ARG A 14 25.23 -32.09 23.56
C ARG A 14 23.97 -31.39 23.07
N GLY A 15 23.84 -31.12 21.77
CA GLY A 15 22.69 -30.39 21.20
C GLY A 15 21.35 -31.11 21.43
N ASN A 16 21.37 -32.44 21.45
CA ASN A 16 20.19 -33.25 21.74
C ASN A 16 19.74 -33.12 23.20
N ASP A 17 20.68 -33.10 24.15
CA ASP A 17 20.37 -32.93 25.57
C ASP A 17 19.74 -31.57 25.85
N TYR A 18 20.25 -30.50 25.26
CA TYR A 18 19.62 -29.17 25.37
C TYR A 18 18.21 -29.14 24.81
N ARG A 19 17.94 -29.81 23.68
CA ARG A 19 16.58 -29.93 23.14
C ARG A 19 15.66 -30.69 24.08
N ARG A 20 16.17 -31.76 24.71
CA ARG A 20 15.42 -32.55 25.70
C ARG A 20 15.08 -31.73 26.95
N LEU A 21 16.06 -31.06 27.55
CA LEU A 21 15.84 -30.18 28.71
C LEU A 21 14.90 -29.02 28.37
N SER A 22 15.06 -28.41 27.19
CA SER A 22 14.13 -27.39 26.71
C SER A 22 12.71 -27.94 26.62
N GLY A 23 12.52 -29.13 26.05
CA GLY A 23 11.24 -29.83 26.00
C GLY A 23 10.61 -30.03 27.38
N GLN A 24 11.39 -30.50 28.35
CA GLN A 24 10.93 -30.68 29.75
C GLN A 24 10.48 -29.36 30.38
N CYS A 25 11.22 -28.28 30.15
CA CYS A 25 10.83 -26.95 30.62
C CYS A 25 9.51 -26.48 29.96
N LYS A 26 9.33 -26.72 28.65
CA LYS A 26 8.06 -26.40 27.97
C LYS A 26 6.88 -27.17 28.55
N ASP A 27 7.06 -28.47 28.81
CA ASP A 27 6.01 -29.33 29.36
C ASP A 27 5.68 -28.99 30.82
N TYR A 28 6.67 -28.57 31.61
CA TYR A 28 6.45 -28.10 32.98
C TYR A 28 5.51 -26.89 33.05
N VAL A 29 5.72 -25.88 32.20
CA VAL A 29 4.86 -24.68 32.19
C VAL A 29 3.44 -25.00 31.71
N VAL A 30 3.26 -25.99 30.83
CA VAL A 30 1.93 -26.50 30.46
C VAL A 30 1.25 -27.16 31.65
N GLY A 31 1.98 -27.98 32.42
CA GLY A 31 1.43 -28.60 33.63
C GLY A 31 1.00 -27.59 34.71
N LEU A 32 1.63 -26.41 34.77
CA LEU A 32 1.17 -25.32 35.66
C LEU A 32 -0.21 -24.77 35.24
N LEU A 33 -0.48 -24.67 33.93
CA LEU A 33 -1.78 -24.22 33.41
C LEU A 33 -2.91 -25.23 33.67
N ASP A 34 -2.59 -26.53 33.70
CA ASP A 34 -3.54 -27.61 34.03
C ASP A 34 -4.01 -27.53 35.50
N LEU A 35 -3.17 -26.98 36.38
CA LEU A 35 -3.47 -26.84 37.81
C LEU A 35 -4.37 -25.64 38.12
N CYS A 36 -4.53 -24.70 37.18
CA CYS A 36 -5.38 -23.53 37.38
C CYS A 36 -6.86 -23.91 37.42
N ARG A 37 -7.56 -23.42 38.45
CA ARG A 37 -8.99 -23.70 38.69
C ARG A 37 -9.90 -22.51 38.40
N SER A 38 -9.34 -21.30 38.32
CA SER A 38 -10.11 -20.09 38.07
C SER A 38 -9.53 -19.24 36.94
N THR A 39 -10.36 -18.38 36.34
CA THR A 39 -9.93 -17.45 35.30
C THR A 39 -8.92 -16.43 35.82
N GLU A 40 -9.03 -16.06 37.09
CA GLU A 40 -8.11 -15.14 37.77
C GLU A 40 -6.71 -15.75 37.91
N GLU A 41 -6.62 -17.05 38.26
CA GLU A 41 -5.32 -17.75 38.33
C GLU A 41 -4.65 -17.82 36.95
N VAL A 42 -5.43 -18.12 35.91
CA VAL A 42 -4.94 -18.15 34.53
C VAL A 42 -4.48 -16.76 34.08
N GLU A 43 -5.26 -15.72 34.37
CA GLU A 43 -4.92 -14.33 34.05
C GLU A 43 -3.63 -13.88 34.76
N ALA A 44 -3.44 -14.24 36.03
CA ALA A 44 -2.23 -13.94 36.78
C ALA A 44 -0.99 -14.62 36.16
N ILE A 45 -1.12 -15.86 35.69
CA ILE A 45 -0.04 -16.55 34.96
C ILE A 45 0.27 -15.86 33.64
N LEU A 46 -0.73 -15.41 32.89
CA LEU A 46 -0.56 -14.83 31.56
C LEU A 46 -0.08 -13.37 31.60
N SER A 47 -0.44 -12.62 32.65
CA SER A 47 -0.20 -11.18 32.70
C SER A 47 1.21 -10.83 33.19
N GLY A 48 1.76 -11.63 34.10
CA GLY A 48 3.06 -11.31 34.71
C GLY A 48 2.96 -10.21 35.76
N ASP A 49 4.08 -9.95 36.44
CA ASP A 49 4.12 -9.04 37.58
C ASP A 49 3.89 -7.59 37.13
N THR A 50 3.05 -6.86 37.86
CA THR A 50 2.60 -5.49 37.53
C THR A 50 3.63 -4.41 37.84
N ASP A 51 4.76 -4.77 38.43
CA ASP A 51 5.76 -3.83 38.98
C ASP A 51 6.76 -3.31 37.94
N SER A 52 6.61 -3.66 36.67
CA SER A 52 7.46 -3.11 35.60
C SER A 52 6.85 -1.82 35.06
N GLU A 53 7.49 -0.70 35.38
CA GLU A 53 7.35 0.66 34.82
C GLU A 53 7.51 0.68 33.27
N GLU A 54 6.66 -0.04 32.52
CA GLU A 54 6.63 -0.01 31.07
C GLU A 54 5.26 0.41 30.56
N LYS A 55 5.20 1.69 30.18
CA LYS A 55 4.23 2.35 29.28
C LYS A 55 2.79 2.46 29.76
N TYR A 56 2.34 3.72 29.84
CA TYR A 56 0.97 4.21 29.66
C TYR A 56 0.03 3.20 28.98
N HIS A 57 -0.52 2.27 29.76
CA HIS A 57 -1.61 1.43 29.32
C HIS A 57 -2.91 2.17 29.65
N PRO A 58 -3.79 2.41 28.66
CA PRO A 58 -5.10 2.95 28.96
C PRO A 58 -5.83 1.99 29.92
N PRO A 59 -6.55 2.50 30.92
CA PRO A 59 -7.18 1.68 31.94
C PRO A 59 -8.12 0.65 31.30
N GLY A 60 -7.93 -0.63 31.64
CA GLY A 60 -8.86 -1.71 31.30
C GLY A 60 -8.40 -2.75 30.27
N ARG A 61 -7.11 -2.81 29.87
CA ARG A 61 -6.60 -3.94 29.08
C ARG A 61 -5.63 -4.82 29.89
N PRO A 62 -5.87 -6.14 29.99
CA PRO A 62 -4.96 -7.04 30.68
C PRO A 62 -3.59 -7.06 29.98
N SER A 63 -2.52 -6.85 30.75
CA SER A 63 -1.15 -6.83 30.25
C SER A 63 -0.67 -8.26 29.99
N LEU A 64 -0.99 -8.86 28.83
CA LEU A 64 -0.61 -10.24 28.48
C LEU A 64 0.90 -10.44 28.21
N MET A 65 1.78 -9.97 29.10
CA MET A 65 3.23 -9.90 28.87
C MET A 65 3.87 -11.29 28.78
N ARG A 66 3.55 -12.18 29.74
CA ARG A 66 4.08 -13.56 29.74
C ARG A 66 3.56 -14.36 28.54
N LEU A 67 2.32 -14.11 28.10
CA LEU A 67 1.80 -14.72 26.88
C LEU A 67 2.54 -14.27 25.62
N LYS A 68 2.83 -12.96 25.48
CA LYS A 68 3.65 -12.45 24.37
C LYS A 68 5.03 -13.10 24.35
N LEU A 69 5.64 -13.29 25.52
CA LEU A 69 6.94 -13.96 25.65
C LEU A 69 6.84 -15.45 25.27
N ALA A 70 5.77 -16.13 25.68
CA ALA A 70 5.51 -17.52 25.31
C ALA A 70 5.36 -17.70 23.80
N ILE A 71 4.74 -16.73 23.10
CA ILE A 71 4.66 -16.70 21.63
C ILE A 71 6.05 -16.49 21.04
N LYS A 72 6.83 -15.52 21.55
CA LYS A 72 8.21 -15.23 21.09
C LYS A 72 9.15 -16.43 21.21
N TYR A 73 8.98 -17.27 22.23
CA TYR A 73 9.76 -18.50 22.43
C TYR A 73 9.10 -19.77 21.85
N GLU A 74 8.05 -19.61 21.03
CA GLU A 74 7.34 -20.70 20.36
C GLU A 74 6.88 -21.81 21.32
N LEU A 75 6.27 -21.45 22.45
CA LEU A 75 5.65 -22.38 23.39
C LEU A 75 4.28 -22.83 22.86
N LYS A 76 4.26 -23.55 21.75
CA LYS A 76 3.03 -23.91 21.01
C LYS A 76 1.98 -24.61 21.88
N LYS A 77 2.39 -25.57 22.72
CA LYS A 77 1.49 -26.30 23.64
C LYS A 77 0.87 -25.38 24.71
N PHE A 78 1.65 -24.46 25.25
CA PHE A 78 1.20 -23.48 26.25
C PHE A 78 0.14 -22.55 25.65
N VAL A 79 0.41 -21.99 24.47
CA VAL A 79 -0.53 -21.07 23.80
C VAL A 79 -1.80 -21.82 23.40
N ALA A 80 -1.69 -23.04 22.87
CA ALA A 80 -2.85 -23.85 22.45
C ALA A 80 -3.67 -24.44 23.61
N HIS A 81 -3.24 -24.24 24.87
CA HIS A 81 -3.91 -24.79 26.03
C HIS A 81 -5.35 -24.26 26.18
N PRO A 82 -6.35 -25.10 26.51
CA PRO A 82 -7.76 -24.68 26.61
C PRO A 82 -8.00 -23.47 27.53
N ASN A 83 -7.38 -23.45 28.71
CA ASN A 83 -7.50 -22.31 29.65
C ASN A 83 -6.91 -21.01 29.06
N CYS A 84 -5.79 -21.10 28.34
CA CYS A 84 -5.17 -19.95 27.68
C CYS A 84 -6.07 -19.46 26.52
N GLN A 85 -6.55 -20.37 25.69
CA GLN A 85 -7.45 -20.07 24.57
C GLN A 85 -8.76 -19.46 25.04
N GLN A 86 -9.32 -19.93 26.16
CA GLN A 86 -10.53 -19.34 26.74
C GLN A 86 -10.32 -17.88 27.17
N GLN A 87 -9.17 -17.56 27.77
CA GLN A 87 -8.82 -16.17 28.12
C GLN A 87 -8.58 -15.31 26.87
N LEU A 88 -7.92 -15.84 25.84
CA LEU A 88 -7.77 -15.15 24.55
C LEU A 88 -9.13 -14.86 23.91
N LEU A 89 -10.05 -15.82 23.96
CA LEU A 89 -11.41 -15.68 23.41
C LEU A 89 -12.26 -14.67 24.19
N SER A 90 -12.11 -14.57 25.52
CA SER A 90 -12.83 -13.57 26.31
C SER A 90 -12.37 -12.15 25.94
N ILE A 91 -11.07 -11.94 25.75
CA ILE A 91 -10.50 -10.66 25.31
C ILE A 91 -10.89 -10.35 23.86
N TRP A 92 -10.92 -11.36 22.99
CA TRP A 92 -11.29 -11.20 21.58
C TRP A 92 -12.74 -10.71 21.40
N TYR A 93 -13.67 -11.19 22.24
CA TYR A 93 -15.11 -10.87 22.20
C TYR A 93 -15.58 -9.95 23.35
N GLU A 94 -14.68 -9.23 24.03
CA GLU A 94 -14.95 -8.45 25.26
C GLU A 94 -16.17 -7.51 25.16
N ASN A 95 -16.40 -6.90 23.99
CA ASN A 95 -17.53 -5.98 23.74
C ASN A 95 -18.66 -6.61 22.92
N LEU A 96 -18.60 -7.92 22.66
CA LEU A 96 -19.50 -8.69 21.80
C LEU A 96 -19.85 -10.05 22.43
N PRO A 97 -20.29 -10.11 23.70
CA PRO A 97 -20.54 -11.38 24.37
C PRO A 97 -21.61 -12.21 23.67
N GLY A 98 -22.64 -11.55 23.13
CA GLY A 98 -23.71 -12.20 22.37
C GLY A 98 -23.21 -12.87 21.10
N LEU A 99 -22.23 -12.30 20.40
CA LEU A 99 -21.71 -12.81 19.12
C LEU A 99 -20.88 -14.09 19.29
N ARG A 100 -20.22 -14.25 20.43
CA ARG A 100 -19.37 -15.43 20.73
C ARG A 100 -20.15 -16.73 20.56
N GLN A 101 -21.37 -16.80 21.11
CA GLN A 101 -22.23 -17.98 21.10
C GLN A 101 -23.10 -18.11 19.84
N GLN A 102 -23.05 -17.14 18.91
CA GLN A 102 -23.85 -17.20 17.68
C GLN A 102 -23.34 -18.23 16.68
N THR A 103 -24.25 -18.66 15.81
CA THR A 103 -23.96 -19.54 14.67
C THR A 103 -23.04 -18.87 13.65
N THR A 104 -22.36 -19.69 12.85
CA THR A 104 -21.48 -19.21 11.78
C THR A 104 -22.22 -18.34 10.76
N ALA A 105 -23.49 -18.63 10.47
CA ALA A 105 -24.30 -17.84 9.55
C ALA A 105 -24.49 -16.39 10.05
N VAL A 106 -24.78 -16.19 11.33
CA VAL A 106 -24.91 -14.84 11.92
C VAL A 106 -23.56 -14.12 11.86
N LYS A 107 -22.45 -14.82 12.15
CA LYS A 107 -21.11 -14.23 12.05
C LYS A 107 -20.79 -13.79 10.61
N LEU A 108 -21.16 -14.58 9.60
CA LEU A 108 -21.02 -14.22 8.19
C LEU A 108 -21.85 -13.00 7.82
N LEU A 109 -23.10 -12.92 8.30
CA LEU A 109 -23.95 -11.74 8.09
C LEU A 109 -23.36 -10.48 8.71
N VAL A 110 -22.75 -10.59 9.90
CA VAL A 110 -22.03 -9.46 10.52
C VAL A 110 -20.85 -9.02 9.67
N VAL A 111 -20.04 -9.96 9.15
CA VAL A 111 -18.91 -9.63 8.26
C VAL A 111 -19.39 -8.92 7.00
N LEU A 112 -20.46 -9.42 6.36
CA LEU A 112 -21.04 -8.79 5.17
C LEU A 112 -21.59 -7.39 5.49
N GLY A 113 -22.30 -7.24 6.61
CA GLY A 113 -22.84 -5.96 7.06
C GLY A 113 -21.73 -4.93 7.34
N VAL A 114 -20.62 -5.36 7.94
CA VAL A 114 -19.44 -4.49 8.14
C VAL A 114 -18.78 -4.14 6.81
N ALA A 115 -18.67 -5.07 5.87
CA ALA A 115 -18.08 -4.79 4.56
C ALA A 115 -18.88 -3.73 3.79
N VAL A 116 -20.21 -3.83 3.76
CA VAL A 116 -21.07 -2.83 3.11
C VAL A 116 -21.10 -1.52 3.90
N GLY A 117 -21.15 -1.59 5.23
CA GLY A 117 -21.29 -0.43 6.11
C GLY A 117 -19.98 0.27 6.50
N LEU A 118 -18.83 -0.22 6.04
CA LEU A 118 -17.50 0.25 6.48
C LEU A 118 -17.30 1.77 6.38
N PRO A 119 -17.71 2.45 5.29
CA PRO A 119 -17.53 3.90 5.17
C PRO A 119 -18.32 4.66 6.25
N GLY A 120 -19.57 4.25 6.49
CA GLY A 120 -20.43 4.83 7.52
C GLY A 120 -19.92 4.55 8.93
N LEU A 121 -19.45 3.33 9.19
CA LEU A 121 -18.85 2.95 10.48
C LEU A 121 -17.58 3.74 10.77
N ALA A 122 -16.75 4.02 9.76
CA ALA A 122 -15.56 4.85 9.90
C ALA A 122 -15.92 6.29 10.27
N VAL A 123 -16.88 6.92 9.58
CA VAL A 123 -17.35 8.28 9.90
C VAL A 123 -17.96 8.33 11.30
N ALA A 124 -18.81 7.36 11.65
CA ALA A 124 -19.41 7.29 12.98
C ALA A 124 -18.35 7.18 14.10
N TYR A 125 -17.27 6.43 13.86
CA TYR A 125 -16.16 6.31 14.80
C TYR A 125 -15.38 7.62 14.94
N LEU A 126 -15.18 8.37 13.85
CA LEU A 126 -14.52 9.68 13.87
C LEU A 126 -15.33 10.74 14.60
N VAL A 127 -16.65 10.79 14.36
CA VAL A 127 -17.54 11.82 14.93
C VAL A 127 -17.86 11.54 16.39
N ALA A 128 -18.14 10.28 16.75
CA ALA A 128 -18.60 9.90 18.08
C ALA A 128 -17.84 8.67 18.62
N PRO A 129 -16.53 8.80 18.95
CA PRO A 129 -15.69 7.68 19.39
C PRO A 129 -16.14 7.07 20.73
N CYS A 130 -16.88 7.82 21.55
CA CYS A 130 -17.39 7.36 22.85
C CYS A 130 -18.78 6.68 22.77
N SER A 131 -19.37 6.58 21.57
CA SER A 131 -20.66 5.92 21.36
C SER A 131 -20.61 4.40 21.61
N ARG A 132 -21.78 3.76 21.71
CA ARG A 132 -21.87 2.27 21.80
C ARG A 132 -21.19 1.60 20.60
N VAL A 133 -21.37 2.14 19.40
CA VAL A 133 -20.71 1.68 18.17
C VAL A 133 -19.19 1.88 18.27
N GLY A 134 -18.73 3.02 18.77
CA GLY A 134 -17.31 3.29 18.99
C GLY A 134 -16.64 2.31 19.96
N LYS A 135 -17.31 1.95 21.06
CA LYS A 135 -16.84 0.91 21.99
C LYS A 135 -16.75 -0.47 21.32
N VAL A 136 -17.77 -0.85 20.55
CA VAL A 136 -17.78 -2.11 19.80
C VAL A 136 -16.65 -2.16 18.76
N MET A 137 -16.43 -1.09 18.01
CA MET A 137 -15.35 -0.98 17.01
C MET A 137 -13.94 -1.06 17.61
N ARG A 138 -13.77 -0.78 18.90
CA ARG A 138 -12.48 -0.94 19.59
C ARG A 138 -12.13 -2.39 19.93
N SER A 139 -13.10 -3.31 19.84
CA SER A 139 -12.88 -4.73 20.08
C SER A 139 -11.90 -5.33 19.06
N PRO A 140 -11.07 -6.32 19.46
CA PRO A 140 -10.13 -6.97 18.55
C PRO A 140 -10.81 -7.59 17.32
N PHE A 141 -11.95 -8.27 17.54
CA PHE A 141 -12.73 -8.88 16.47
C PHE A 141 -13.18 -7.85 15.42
N MET A 142 -13.78 -6.72 15.84
CA MET A 142 -14.26 -5.72 14.88
C MET A 142 -13.14 -5.05 14.11
N LYS A 143 -11.97 -4.84 14.73
CA LYS A 143 -10.77 -4.36 14.02
C LYS A 143 -10.36 -5.34 12.94
N PHE A 144 -10.26 -6.63 13.28
CA PHE A 144 -9.95 -7.68 12.32
C PHE A 144 -10.95 -7.69 11.14
N VAL A 145 -12.25 -7.69 11.44
CA VAL A 145 -13.30 -7.69 10.39
C VAL A 145 -13.22 -6.42 9.54
N ALA A 146 -12.98 -5.26 10.13
CA ALA A 146 -12.83 -4.00 9.40
C ALA A 146 -11.60 -4.02 8.46
N HIS A 147 -10.46 -4.54 8.92
CA HIS A 147 -9.27 -4.70 8.07
C HIS A 147 -9.51 -5.68 6.92
N ALA A 148 -10.06 -6.86 7.21
CA ALA A 148 -10.39 -7.85 6.19
C ALA A 148 -11.42 -7.33 5.17
N SER A 149 -12.41 -6.57 5.65
CA SER A 149 -13.41 -5.92 4.80
C SER A 149 -12.79 -4.85 3.91
N SER A 150 -11.93 -3.99 4.46
CA SER A 150 -11.21 -2.96 3.69
C SER A 150 -10.38 -3.57 2.55
N PHE A 151 -9.64 -4.64 2.85
CA PHE A 151 -8.87 -5.38 1.85
C PHE A 151 -9.77 -6.04 0.78
N SER A 152 -10.90 -6.61 1.19
CA SER A 152 -11.88 -7.20 0.25
C SER A 152 -12.49 -6.16 -0.68
N ILE A 153 -12.83 -4.96 -0.17
CA ILE A 153 -13.33 -3.84 -0.97
C ILE A 153 -12.26 -3.38 -1.96
N PHE A 154 -11.00 -3.29 -1.54
CA PHE A 154 -9.89 -2.96 -2.44
C PHE A 154 -9.75 -3.96 -3.59
N LEU A 155 -9.81 -5.26 -3.31
CA LEU A 155 -9.81 -6.29 -4.36
C LEU A 155 -11.01 -6.13 -5.30
N CYS A 156 -12.20 -5.85 -4.76
CA CYS A 156 -13.38 -5.58 -5.57
C CYS A 156 -13.19 -4.35 -6.47
N LEU A 157 -12.64 -3.25 -5.94
CA LEU A 157 -12.33 -2.04 -6.72
C LEU A 157 -11.34 -2.33 -7.85
N LEU A 158 -10.31 -3.14 -7.61
CA LEU A 158 -9.36 -3.57 -8.64
C LEU A 158 -10.06 -4.39 -9.73
N VAL A 159 -10.90 -5.35 -9.36
CA VAL A 159 -11.66 -6.18 -10.31
C VAL A 159 -12.62 -5.33 -11.12
N LEU A 160 -13.36 -4.40 -10.49
CA LEU A 160 -14.28 -3.50 -11.18
C LEU A 160 -13.54 -2.54 -12.12
N ASN A 161 -12.41 -1.99 -11.70
CA ASN A 161 -11.57 -1.15 -12.55
C ASN A 161 -11.03 -1.91 -13.78
N ALA A 162 -10.75 -3.21 -13.64
CA ALA A 162 -10.39 -4.07 -14.75
C ALA A 162 -11.61 -4.44 -15.62
N ALA A 163 -12.76 -4.74 -15.01
CA ALA A 163 -13.99 -5.15 -15.67
C ALA A 163 -14.56 -4.05 -16.59
N ASP A 164 -14.44 -2.78 -16.21
CA ASP A 164 -14.85 -1.64 -17.04
C ASP A 164 -14.12 -1.64 -18.40
N ARG A 165 -12.89 -2.17 -18.45
CA ARG A 165 -12.13 -2.34 -19.70
C ARG A 165 -12.63 -3.51 -20.56
N PHE A 166 -13.30 -4.50 -19.97
CA PHE A 166 -13.88 -5.64 -20.68
C PHE A 166 -15.32 -5.40 -21.12
N ALA A 167 -16.06 -4.54 -20.43
CA ALA A 167 -17.48 -4.27 -20.69
C ALA A 167 -17.75 -3.41 -21.94
N GLY A 168 -16.73 -2.91 -22.65
CA GLY A 168 -16.98 -2.11 -23.86
C GLY A 168 -15.76 -1.61 -24.61
N THR A 169 -14.93 -2.50 -25.16
CA THR A 169 -14.15 -2.18 -26.37
C THR A 169 -14.95 -2.55 -27.60
N THR A 170 -16.04 -1.83 -27.87
CA THR A 170 -16.80 -1.96 -29.13
C THR A 170 -16.10 -1.29 -30.32
N LEU A 171 -14.93 -0.66 -30.10
CA LEU A 171 -14.16 0.03 -31.11
C LEU A 171 -12.84 -0.69 -31.39
N LEU A 172 -12.52 -0.89 -32.67
CA LEU A 172 -11.23 -1.40 -33.12
C LEU A 172 -10.08 -0.47 -32.68
N PRO A 173 -8.89 -1.00 -32.36
CA PRO A 173 -7.70 -0.23 -31.94
C PRO A 173 -7.16 0.79 -32.96
N ASN A 174 -7.80 0.89 -34.14
CA ASN A 174 -7.34 1.66 -35.29
C ASN A 174 -8.24 2.87 -35.65
N MET A 175 -9.29 3.18 -34.88
CA MET A 175 -10.11 4.37 -35.12
C MET A 175 -9.78 5.46 -34.10
N THR A 176 -8.95 6.43 -34.49
CA THR A 176 -8.73 7.71 -33.77
C THR A 176 -9.80 8.76 -34.09
N THR A 177 -10.99 8.34 -34.51
CA THR A 177 -11.96 9.26 -35.09
C THR A 177 -12.68 10.05 -34.00
N HIS A 178 -12.53 11.37 -34.04
CA HIS A 178 -13.41 12.38 -33.42
C HIS A 178 -14.88 12.25 -33.91
N LEU A 179 -15.52 11.09 -33.77
CA LEU A 179 -16.90 10.87 -34.20
C LEU A 179 -17.78 10.59 -32.97
N PRO A 180 -18.89 11.34 -32.80
CA PRO A 180 -19.55 11.48 -31.51
C PRO A 180 -20.28 10.19 -31.12
N THR A 181 -19.94 9.65 -29.95
CA THR A 181 -20.82 8.72 -29.22
C THR A 181 -21.99 9.51 -28.64
N ARG A 182 -22.86 10.03 -29.53
CA ARG A 182 -24.13 10.68 -29.21
C ARG A 182 -25.25 9.69 -29.49
N LEU A 183 -25.41 8.67 -28.66
CA LEU A 183 -26.72 8.22 -28.19
C LEU A 183 -26.54 7.60 -26.79
N GLN A 184 -27.12 8.26 -25.79
CA GLN A 184 -27.19 7.95 -24.35
C GLN A 184 -25.96 8.39 -23.53
N GLN A 185 -26.00 9.36 -22.61
CA GLN A 185 -27.16 10.00 -21.95
C GLN A 185 -26.68 11.28 -21.21
N ASN A 186 -27.20 12.44 -21.62
CA ASN A 186 -27.26 13.73 -20.90
C ASN A 186 -26.06 14.18 -20.04
N GLN A 187 -25.05 14.77 -20.69
CA GLN A 187 -24.42 16.02 -20.26
C GLN A 187 -23.76 16.68 -21.47
N GLN A 188 -24.14 17.92 -21.78
CA GLN A 188 -23.46 18.76 -22.77
C GLN A 188 -22.05 19.07 -22.25
N GLN A 189 -21.08 18.25 -22.63
CA GLN A 189 -19.67 18.62 -22.56
C GLN A 189 -19.21 18.86 -24.00
N GLU A 190 -19.08 20.14 -24.33
CA GLU A 190 -18.49 20.63 -25.57
C GLU A 190 -16.99 20.29 -25.50
N GLU A 191 -16.58 19.18 -26.10
CA GLU A 191 -15.17 18.79 -26.14
C GLU A 191 -14.43 19.73 -27.10
N ASP A 192 -13.43 20.43 -26.56
CA ASP A 192 -12.55 21.34 -27.27
C ASP A 192 -11.90 20.61 -28.48
N PRO A 193 -12.09 21.07 -29.73
CA PRO A 193 -11.59 20.40 -30.93
C PRO A 193 -10.05 20.40 -31.05
N THR A 194 -9.34 20.99 -30.08
CA THR A 194 -7.87 20.99 -29.98
C THR A 194 -7.30 19.95 -29.00
N MET A 195 -8.15 19.21 -28.27
CA MET A 195 -7.73 18.17 -27.33
C MET A 195 -7.08 16.98 -28.05
N LEU A 196 -5.76 16.79 -27.86
CA LEU A 196 -5.06 15.59 -28.32
C LEU A 196 -5.63 14.29 -27.72
N TYR A 197 -5.77 13.28 -28.57
CA TYR A 197 -6.28 11.94 -28.25
C TYR A 197 -5.71 11.35 -26.95
N ARG A 198 -4.39 11.40 -26.74
CA ARG A 198 -3.77 10.83 -25.52
C ARG A 198 -4.15 11.54 -24.21
N MET A 199 -4.67 12.77 -24.25
CA MET A 199 -5.18 13.44 -23.04
C MET A 199 -6.55 12.90 -22.64
N THR A 200 -7.36 12.46 -23.60
CA THR A 200 -8.68 11.86 -23.34
C THR A 200 -8.58 10.45 -22.76
N THR A 201 -7.49 9.74 -23.04
CA THR A 201 -7.27 8.35 -22.58
C THR A 201 -6.43 8.24 -21.30
N THR A 202 -5.78 9.33 -20.87
CA THR A 202 -4.94 9.36 -19.66
C THR A 202 -5.53 10.01 -18.39
N PRO A 203 -6.81 10.47 -18.32
CA PRO A 203 -7.32 11.04 -17.08
C PRO A 203 -7.52 9.95 -16.03
N PHE A 204 -7.29 10.29 -14.76
CA PHE A 204 -7.54 9.38 -13.65
C PHE A 204 -9.05 9.17 -13.48
N THR A 205 -9.46 7.91 -13.51
CA THR A 205 -10.85 7.53 -13.21
C THR A 205 -11.13 7.68 -11.71
N TRP A 206 -12.41 7.83 -11.35
CA TRP A 206 -12.82 7.97 -9.94
C TRP A 206 -12.46 6.72 -9.14
N MET A 207 -12.53 5.55 -9.78
CA MET A 207 -12.09 4.27 -9.22
C MET A 207 -10.57 4.23 -8.97
N GLU A 208 -9.76 4.74 -9.90
CA GLU A 208 -8.29 4.83 -9.72
C GLU A 208 -7.93 5.77 -8.57
N ILE A 209 -8.63 6.88 -8.39
CA ILE A 209 -8.43 7.79 -7.25
C ILE A 209 -8.70 7.06 -5.92
N LEU A 210 -9.76 6.25 -5.85
CA LEU A 210 -10.06 5.44 -4.65
C LEU A 210 -8.97 4.39 -4.38
N ILE A 211 -8.49 3.71 -5.42
CA ILE A 211 -7.39 2.73 -5.31
C ILE A 211 -6.11 3.42 -4.82
N ILE A 212 -5.74 4.58 -5.39
CA ILE A 212 -4.57 5.36 -4.96
C ILE A 212 -4.71 5.80 -3.50
N SER A 213 -5.88 6.31 -3.11
CA SER A 213 -6.14 6.71 -1.72
C SER A 213 -5.98 5.54 -0.75
N TRP A 214 -6.45 4.35 -1.12
CA TRP A 214 -6.31 3.13 -0.33
C TRP A 214 -4.84 2.72 -0.18
N VAL A 215 -4.07 2.71 -1.28
CA VAL A 215 -2.64 2.37 -1.28
C VAL A 215 -1.82 3.34 -0.42
N ILE A 216 -2.13 4.65 -0.45
CA ILE A 216 -1.50 5.64 0.44
C ILE A 216 -1.76 5.29 1.92
N GLY A 217 -2.99 4.87 2.24
CA GLY A 217 -3.35 4.40 3.59
C GLY A 217 -2.53 3.20 4.04
N MET A 218 -2.29 2.23 3.15
CA MET A 218 -1.43 1.07 3.44
C MET A 218 0.04 1.45 3.59
N ILE A 219 0.58 2.29 2.71
CA ILE A 219 1.96 2.79 2.86
C ILE A 219 2.13 3.47 4.22
N TRP A 220 1.17 4.29 4.64
CA TRP A 220 1.20 4.92 5.96
C TRP A 220 1.14 3.90 7.10
N ALA A 221 0.38 2.81 6.96
CA ALA A 221 0.34 1.73 7.93
C ALA A 221 1.70 1.02 8.06
N GLU A 222 2.30 0.62 6.93
CA GLU A 222 3.61 -0.05 6.90
C GLU A 222 4.73 0.84 7.46
N VAL A 223 4.73 2.14 7.14
CA VAL A 223 5.73 3.08 7.67
C VAL A 223 5.68 3.14 9.20
N LYS A 224 4.47 3.15 9.79
CA LYS A 224 4.32 3.13 11.25
C LYS A 224 4.79 1.81 11.84
N GLU A 225 4.55 0.70 11.15
CA GLU A 225 5.00 -0.62 11.59
C GLU A 225 6.53 -0.72 11.59
N ILE A 226 7.17 -0.33 10.49
CA ILE A 226 8.62 -0.25 10.34
C ILE A 226 9.23 0.66 11.41
N TRP A 227 8.61 1.81 11.70
CA TRP A 227 9.05 2.71 12.77
C TRP A 227 8.98 2.06 14.15
N SER A 228 7.96 1.24 14.40
CA SER A 228 7.73 0.61 15.70
C SER A 228 8.59 -0.63 15.95
N GLN A 229 8.87 -1.43 14.93
CA GLN A 229 9.63 -2.69 15.02
C GLN A 229 11.11 -2.50 14.71
N GLY A 230 11.45 -1.50 13.89
CA GLY A 230 12.78 -1.32 13.31
C GLY A 230 12.95 -2.06 11.98
N ALA A 231 13.57 -1.41 11.00
CA ALA A 231 13.66 -1.92 9.63
C ALA A 231 14.36 -3.28 9.50
N GLY A 232 15.34 -3.57 10.36
CA GLY A 232 16.09 -4.83 10.31
C GLY A 232 15.28 -6.05 10.73
N GLU A 233 14.42 -5.93 11.76
CA GLU A 233 13.56 -7.02 12.20
C GLU A 233 12.36 -7.20 11.26
N TYR A 234 11.81 -6.09 10.76
CA TYR A 234 10.69 -6.09 9.82
C TYR A 234 11.01 -6.87 8.53
N LEU A 235 12.17 -6.62 7.91
CA LEU A 235 12.54 -7.28 6.64
C LEU A 235 12.93 -8.76 6.79
N LEU A 236 13.15 -9.26 8.02
CA LEU A 236 13.44 -10.67 8.25
C LEU A 236 12.18 -11.54 8.17
N GLU A 237 11.00 -10.94 8.36
CA GLU A 237 9.72 -11.63 8.21
C GLU A 237 9.32 -11.66 6.73
N PRO A 238 9.20 -12.85 6.10
CA PRO A 238 8.93 -12.96 4.67
C PRO A 238 7.62 -12.31 4.23
N TRP A 239 6.61 -12.30 5.11
CA TRP A 239 5.30 -11.70 4.83
C TRP A 239 5.40 -10.17 4.72
N ASN A 240 6.11 -9.52 5.64
CA ASN A 240 6.36 -8.08 5.62
C ASN A 240 7.15 -7.66 4.37
N PHE A 241 8.09 -8.50 3.92
CA PHE A 241 8.80 -8.27 2.66
C PHE A 241 7.86 -8.32 1.45
N LEU A 242 6.91 -9.26 1.42
CA LEU A 242 5.89 -9.34 0.36
C LEU A 242 4.97 -8.12 0.35
N ASP A 243 4.53 -7.65 1.51
CA ASP A 243 3.68 -6.47 1.63
C ASP A 243 4.42 -5.21 1.15
N PHE A 244 5.68 -5.03 1.56
CA PHE A 244 6.54 -3.96 1.06
C PHE A 244 6.72 -4.02 -0.47
N GLY A 245 7.01 -5.20 -1.02
CA GLY A 245 7.19 -5.40 -2.45
C GLY A 245 5.92 -5.09 -3.25
N MET A 246 4.76 -5.54 -2.77
CA MET A 246 3.46 -5.26 -3.39
C MET A 246 3.16 -3.75 -3.42
N LEU A 247 3.37 -3.03 -2.31
CA LEU A 247 3.16 -1.58 -2.25
C LEU A 247 4.15 -0.81 -3.13
N ALA A 248 5.40 -1.27 -3.23
CA ALA A 248 6.40 -0.68 -4.11
C ALA A 248 6.00 -0.78 -5.59
N ILE A 249 5.43 -1.92 -6.02
CA ILE A 249 4.92 -2.11 -7.38
C ILE A 249 3.75 -1.16 -7.67
N PHE A 250 2.81 -1.02 -6.73
CA PHE A 250 1.71 -0.04 -6.87
C PHE A 250 2.25 1.40 -7.01
N LEU A 251 3.19 1.79 -6.15
CA LEU A 251 3.79 3.12 -6.18
C LEU A 251 4.52 3.39 -7.49
N ALA A 252 5.28 2.42 -8.00
CA ALA A 252 5.97 2.52 -9.28
C ALA A 252 4.99 2.68 -10.46
N SER A 253 3.91 1.88 -10.45
CA SER A 253 2.85 1.95 -11.47
C SER A 253 2.17 3.33 -11.50
N PHE A 254 1.78 3.86 -10.34
CA PHE A 254 1.17 5.19 -10.26
C PHE A 254 2.15 6.31 -10.63
N SER A 255 3.42 6.19 -10.25
CA SER A 255 4.46 7.16 -10.61
C SER A 255 4.67 7.21 -12.13
N SER A 256 4.68 6.05 -12.79
CA SER A 256 4.77 5.95 -14.25
C SER A 256 3.57 6.61 -14.94
N ARG A 257 2.35 6.34 -14.45
CA ARG A 257 1.12 6.98 -14.97
C ARG A 257 1.09 8.48 -14.75
N PHE A 258 1.49 8.95 -13.58
CA PHE A 258 1.57 10.38 -13.28
C PHE A 258 2.58 11.09 -14.19
N SER A 259 3.74 10.47 -14.44
CA SER A 259 4.74 10.98 -15.39
C SER A 259 4.17 11.08 -16.82
N ALA A 260 3.42 10.06 -17.27
CA ALA A 260 2.76 10.07 -18.56
C ALA A 260 1.72 11.20 -18.67
N TYR A 261 0.89 11.39 -17.63
CA TYR A 261 -0.08 12.49 -17.54
C TYR A 261 0.60 13.86 -17.59
N ASN A 262 1.70 14.06 -16.87
CA ASN A 262 2.42 15.33 -16.91
C ASN A 262 2.94 15.64 -18.31
N HIS A 263 3.42 14.63 -19.04
CA HIS A 263 3.90 14.83 -20.40
C HIS A 263 2.75 15.15 -21.37
N THR A 264 1.62 14.44 -21.31
CA THR A 264 0.46 14.75 -22.14
C THR A 264 -0.08 16.14 -21.84
N HIS A 265 -0.14 16.53 -20.57
CA HIS A 265 -0.54 17.87 -20.15
C HIS A 265 0.41 18.96 -20.69
N SER A 266 1.73 18.76 -20.62
CA SER A 266 2.69 19.69 -21.24
C SER A 266 2.50 19.81 -22.76
N ALA A 267 2.20 18.71 -23.46
CA ALA A 267 1.92 18.73 -24.89
C ALA A 267 0.62 19.48 -25.23
N GLN A 268 -0.43 19.31 -24.42
CA GLN A 268 -1.68 20.08 -24.54
C GLN A 268 -1.46 21.57 -24.36
N LEU A 269 -0.74 21.96 -23.30
CA LEU A 269 -0.41 23.35 -23.03
C LEU A 269 0.37 23.98 -24.19
N TYR A 270 1.30 23.23 -24.79
CA TYR A 270 2.04 23.70 -25.96
C TYR A 270 1.10 23.99 -27.15
N VAL A 271 0.16 23.08 -27.44
CA VAL A 271 -0.82 23.25 -28.52
C VAL A 271 -1.73 24.44 -28.24
N HIS A 272 -2.28 24.52 -27.04
CA HIS A 272 -3.18 25.62 -26.65
C HIS A 272 -2.47 26.98 -26.61
N THR A 273 -1.15 27.03 -26.43
CA THR A 273 -0.37 28.28 -26.45
C THR A 273 0.00 28.72 -27.88
N HIS A 274 0.34 27.77 -28.76
CA HIS A 274 0.86 28.07 -30.10
C HIS A 274 -0.21 28.04 -31.21
N TYR A 275 -1.36 27.42 -30.97
CA TYR A 275 -2.42 27.21 -31.97
C TYR A 275 -3.78 27.76 -31.50
N THR A 276 -3.78 28.89 -30.78
CA THR A 276 -4.96 29.55 -30.17
C THR A 276 -6.08 29.94 -31.15
N HIS A 277 -5.78 30.02 -32.45
CA HIS A 277 -6.73 30.48 -33.49
C HIS A 277 -7.36 29.35 -34.30
N LEU A 278 -7.05 28.09 -34.02
CA LEU A 278 -7.45 26.97 -34.86
C LEU A 278 -8.70 26.24 -34.32
N SER A 279 -9.66 25.98 -35.20
CA SER A 279 -10.90 25.29 -34.88
C SER A 279 -10.81 23.76 -34.93
N THR A 280 -9.76 23.16 -35.51
CA THR A 280 -9.59 21.69 -35.65
C THR A 280 -8.13 21.30 -35.93
N LEU A 281 -7.60 20.27 -35.28
CA LEU A 281 -6.20 19.80 -35.41
C LEU A 281 -5.88 18.95 -36.67
N ASP A 282 -6.87 18.62 -37.50
CA ASP A 282 -6.78 17.61 -38.58
C ASP A 282 -5.90 17.99 -39.79
N ASN A 283 -5.52 19.26 -39.97
CA ASN A 283 -4.91 19.73 -41.22
C ASN A 283 -3.55 20.46 -41.04
N ILE A 284 -2.84 20.22 -39.92
CA ILE A 284 -1.53 20.84 -39.63
C ILE A 284 -0.45 19.78 -39.37
N THR A 285 0.74 20.01 -39.92
CA THR A 285 1.97 19.29 -39.58
C THR A 285 2.49 19.75 -38.21
N LEU A 286 2.09 19.06 -37.14
CA LEU A 286 2.62 19.31 -35.80
C LEU A 286 4.11 18.95 -35.72
N PRO A 287 4.89 19.63 -34.85
CA PRO A 287 6.26 19.21 -34.54
C PRO A 287 6.29 17.73 -34.09
N PRO A 288 7.34 16.96 -34.46
CA PRO A 288 7.38 15.52 -34.20
C PRO A 288 7.28 15.13 -32.71
N HIS A 289 7.66 16.03 -31.79
CA HIS A 289 7.53 15.82 -30.34
C HIS A 289 6.09 15.93 -29.81
N VAL A 290 5.17 16.56 -30.56
CA VAL A 290 3.75 16.74 -30.20
C VAL A 290 2.85 15.82 -31.02
N HIS A 291 3.22 15.56 -32.28
CA HIS A 291 2.52 14.64 -33.17
C HIS A 291 2.39 13.22 -32.59
N TYR A 292 3.33 12.78 -31.75
CA TYR A 292 3.20 11.50 -31.05
C TYR A 292 1.95 11.39 -30.16
N TYR A 293 1.44 12.51 -29.64
CA TYR A 293 0.29 12.54 -28.74
C TYR A 293 -1.07 12.53 -29.46
N THR A 294 -1.08 12.69 -30.79
CA THR A 294 -2.29 12.58 -31.64
C THR A 294 -2.48 11.18 -32.22
N LEU A 295 -1.47 10.31 -32.16
CA LEU A 295 -1.51 8.96 -32.73
C LEU A 295 -2.20 7.93 -31.81
N GLY A 296 -2.98 7.05 -32.43
CA GLY A 296 -3.51 5.82 -31.82
C GLY A 296 -2.46 4.70 -31.76
N GLU A 297 -2.85 3.53 -31.23
CA GLU A 297 -1.94 2.45 -30.80
C GLU A 297 -1.12 1.78 -31.93
N TYR A 298 -1.35 2.12 -33.20
CA TYR A 298 -0.58 1.60 -34.33
C TYR A 298 0.62 2.49 -34.69
N THR A 299 1.67 2.44 -33.87
CA THR A 299 3.04 2.60 -34.40
C THR A 299 3.87 1.41 -33.92
N HIS A 300 4.43 0.66 -34.87
CA HIS A 300 5.19 -0.60 -34.69
C HIS A 300 6.47 -0.46 -33.83
N THR A 301 6.66 0.69 -33.18
CA THR A 301 7.68 1.02 -32.20
C THR A 301 6.98 1.48 -30.93
N THR A 302 6.18 0.60 -30.33
CA THR A 302 5.55 0.85 -29.03
C THR A 302 6.62 0.98 -27.97
N PRO A 303 6.62 2.04 -27.15
CA PRO A 303 7.41 2.07 -25.95
C PRO A 303 6.54 1.87 -24.71
N HIS A 304 5.94 0.70 -24.62
CA HIS A 304 5.76 0.08 -23.32
C HIS A 304 7.10 -0.55 -22.83
N THR A 305 8.14 -0.52 -23.67
CA THR A 305 9.52 -0.93 -23.42
C THR A 305 10.51 0.24 -23.16
N TYR A 306 10.05 1.51 -23.07
CA TYR A 306 10.94 2.64 -22.67
C TYR A 306 11.09 2.84 -21.16
N THR A 307 10.58 1.94 -20.32
CA THR A 307 11.08 1.86 -18.94
C THR A 307 12.52 1.34 -18.89
N GLU A 308 12.96 0.56 -19.87
CA GLU A 308 14.34 0.07 -20.01
C GLU A 308 15.29 1.15 -20.59
N LEU A 309 14.88 1.85 -21.65
CA LEU A 309 15.77 2.79 -22.35
C LEU A 309 16.03 4.12 -21.61
N ARG A 310 15.19 4.48 -20.63
CA ARG A 310 15.39 5.72 -19.84
C ARG A 310 16.29 5.52 -18.62
N LEU A 311 16.51 4.28 -18.17
CA LEU A 311 17.44 3.99 -17.06
C LEU A 311 18.90 4.14 -17.51
N GLU A 312 19.22 3.68 -18.72
CA GLU A 312 20.55 3.85 -19.35
C GLU A 312 20.93 5.33 -19.49
N SER A 313 19.98 6.20 -19.83
CA SER A 313 20.21 7.65 -19.93
C SER A 313 20.52 8.31 -18.59
N ILE A 314 19.95 7.77 -17.49
CA ILE A 314 20.16 8.29 -16.13
C ILE A 314 21.49 7.79 -15.56
N ILE A 315 21.89 6.55 -15.85
CA ILE A 315 23.21 6.01 -15.48
C ILE A 315 24.33 6.78 -16.21
N HIS A 316 24.11 7.16 -17.47
CA HIS A 316 25.06 7.97 -18.24
C HIS A 316 25.18 9.41 -17.73
N LEU A 317 24.12 9.96 -17.12
CA LEU A 317 24.10 11.32 -16.55
C LEU A 317 24.77 11.36 -15.17
N ILE A 318 24.76 10.26 -14.42
CA ILE A 318 25.39 10.15 -13.08
C ILE A 318 26.91 9.94 -13.21
N ASN A 319 27.39 9.36 -14.32
CA ASN A 319 28.80 8.99 -14.51
C ASN A 319 29.67 10.02 -15.25
N GLN A 320 29.20 11.25 -15.49
CA GLN A 320 30.08 12.28 -16.06
C GLN A 320 30.91 12.99 -14.97
N PRO A 321 32.25 12.93 -15.02
CA PRO A 321 33.09 13.67 -14.09
C PRO A 321 33.05 15.17 -14.46
N THR A 322 32.70 15.99 -13.48
CA THR A 322 32.72 17.45 -13.53
C THR A 322 34.11 17.98 -13.89
N ASN A 323 34.24 18.64 -15.03
CA ASN A 323 35.39 19.52 -15.31
C ASN A 323 34.90 20.78 -16.03
N GLN A 324 34.52 21.79 -15.26
CA GLN A 324 34.31 23.16 -15.75
C GLN A 324 35.55 23.99 -15.40
N SER A 325 36.33 24.37 -16.41
CA SER A 325 37.32 25.44 -16.31
C SER A 325 36.68 26.74 -16.79
N ILE A 326 36.63 27.72 -15.88
CA ILE A 326 36.09 29.07 -16.07
C ILE A 326 37.20 29.94 -16.67
N ASN A 327 36.92 30.70 -17.74
CA ASN A 327 37.74 31.85 -18.14
C ASN A 327 36.86 33.11 -18.32
N PRO A 328 37.25 34.28 -17.78
CA PRO A 328 36.44 35.50 -17.77
C PRO A 328 36.70 36.40 -19.00
N PRO A 329 35.84 37.42 -19.25
CA PRO A 329 35.77 38.15 -20.52
C PRO A 329 36.78 39.31 -20.62
N GLN A 330 37.31 39.55 -21.82
CA GLN A 330 38.23 40.65 -22.13
C GLN A 330 37.47 41.92 -22.59
N LEU A 331 37.83 43.06 -21.99
CA LEU A 331 37.40 44.41 -22.37
C LEU A 331 38.00 44.84 -23.72
N VAL A 332 37.21 45.50 -24.56
CA VAL A 332 37.66 46.15 -25.81
C VAL A 332 37.87 47.65 -25.57
N SER A 333 39.00 48.19 -26.03
CA SER A 333 39.20 49.63 -26.28
C SER A 333 40.28 49.86 -27.36
N PRO A 334 40.29 51.04 -28.02
CA PRO A 334 40.47 51.13 -29.48
C PRO A 334 41.75 51.84 -29.95
N GLY A 335 42.00 51.79 -31.27
CA GLY A 335 43.01 52.56 -32.01
C GLY A 335 44.07 51.66 -32.65
N CYS A 336 44.57 51.84 -33.87
CA CYS A 336 44.33 52.70 -35.02
C CYS A 336 45.24 52.10 -36.14
N PRO A 337 45.08 52.46 -37.42
CA PRO A 337 45.51 51.64 -38.56
C PRO A 337 46.92 51.97 -39.03
N LEU A 338 47.59 51.04 -39.71
CA LEU A 338 48.58 51.35 -40.76
C LEU A 338 48.73 50.15 -41.70
N THR A 339 48.71 50.50 -42.98
CA THR A 339 48.78 49.72 -44.23
C THR A 339 50.15 49.05 -44.48
N PRO A 340 50.25 48.13 -45.46
CA PRO A 340 51.33 47.14 -45.52
C PRO A 340 52.52 47.61 -46.34
N SER A 341 53.72 47.17 -45.95
CA SER A 341 54.87 46.79 -46.79
C SER A 341 55.90 46.10 -45.91
#